data_AF-A0A4R6BK49-F1
#
_entry.id   AF-A0A4R6BK49-F1
#
_cell.length_a   1.000
_cell.length_b   1.000
_cell.length_c   1.000
_cell.angle_alpha   90.00
_cell.angle_beta   90.00
_cell.angle_gamma   90.00
#
_symmetry.space_group_name_H-M   'P 1'
#
loop_
_entity.id
_entity.type
_entity.pdbx_description
1 polymer ?
#
loop_
_entity_poly.entity_id
_entity_poly.type
_entity_poly.pdbx_seq_one_letter_code
_entity_poly.pdbx_strand_id
1 'polypeptide(L)'
;MENENTIIKKFLKLNYPEKFNFLSCYTNKDEPKTDENIILKILKYKKGNCKFDNLFNENVPLEYQGECDKLAFFIYRELGWQTPQHNSIRGDTMNSFWNVYSRLMNLTYENGREIEFSANRIACRQQNWPSLESLDFLINNFDTFKEVHEQNNLLKQYAELTYTIGNFIAIPHMINTGRARPYEDYWDLTMHSLYEFLSPLKSWEPFINYYLLDDYVNEYTKKPIYYWAKHEENTRPQTINEINEFLGKANENILERGKKLVEKCDSKYMLS
;
A
#
# COMPACT_ATOMS: atom_id res chain seq x y z
N MET A 1 8.32 -14.21 24.57
CA MET A 1 6.91 -14.61 24.34
C MET A 1 5.91 -13.73 25.10
N GLU A 2 6.17 -13.29 26.34
CA GLU A 2 5.24 -12.38 27.08
C GLU A 2 5.01 -10.99 26.45
N ASN A 3 5.93 -10.49 25.61
CA ASN A 3 5.82 -9.16 25.00
C ASN A 3 4.88 -9.11 23.77
N GLU A 4 4.80 -10.17 22.97
CA GLU A 4 4.10 -10.14 21.67
C GLU A 4 2.58 -10.27 21.79
N ASN A 5 2.11 -11.15 22.70
CA ASN A 5 0.69 -11.23 23.07
C ASN A 5 0.15 -9.89 23.59
N THR A 6 1.02 -9.03 24.11
CA THR A 6 0.65 -7.68 24.55
C THR A 6 0.49 -6.72 23.37
N ILE A 7 1.32 -6.83 22.32
CA ILE A 7 1.31 -5.94 21.15
C ILE A 7 0.06 -6.15 20.30
N ILE A 8 -0.26 -7.41 19.96
CA ILE A 8 -1.45 -7.73 19.18
C ILE A 8 -2.74 -7.33 19.91
N LYS A 9 -2.82 -7.55 21.24
CA LYS A 9 -3.96 -7.10 22.05
C LYS A 9 -4.07 -5.57 22.08
N LYS A 10 -2.95 -4.83 22.08
CA LYS A 10 -2.96 -3.36 21.94
C LYS A 10 -3.50 -2.94 20.57
N PHE A 11 -3.06 -3.60 19.50
CA PHE A 11 -3.53 -3.35 18.14
C PHE A 11 -5.05 -3.61 18.01
N LEU A 12 -5.53 -4.76 18.48
CA LEU A 12 -6.95 -5.12 18.39
C LEU A 12 -7.88 -4.23 19.24
N LYS A 13 -7.33 -3.53 20.25
CA LYS A 13 -8.07 -2.56 21.08
C LYS A 13 -8.19 -1.16 20.46
N LEU A 14 -7.58 -0.92 19.30
CA LEU A 14 -7.79 0.34 18.57
C LEU A 14 -9.28 0.47 18.18
N ASN A 15 -9.76 1.69 18.00
CA ASN A 15 -11.15 1.91 17.58
C ASN A 15 -11.42 1.36 16.16
N TYR A 16 -10.43 1.47 15.28
CA TYR A 16 -10.49 1.02 13.88
C TYR A 16 -9.14 0.36 13.50
N PRO A 17 -8.83 -0.84 14.03
CA PRO A 17 -7.56 -1.52 13.78
C PRO A 17 -7.30 -1.79 12.29
N GLU A 18 -8.35 -2.06 11.51
CA GLU A 18 -8.29 -2.25 10.06
C GLU A 18 -7.84 -0.99 9.31
N LYS A 19 -8.06 0.19 9.89
CA LYS A 19 -7.64 1.49 9.36
C LYS A 19 -6.36 2.01 9.99
N PHE A 20 -5.74 1.24 10.88
CA PHE A 20 -4.49 1.66 11.49
C PHE A 20 -3.39 1.70 10.43
N ASN A 21 -2.98 2.93 10.09
CA ASN A 21 -1.94 3.19 9.12
C ASN A 21 -0.57 3.14 9.80
N PHE A 22 0.26 2.16 9.45
CA PHE A 22 1.58 1.93 10.04
C PHE A 22 2.57 3.07 9.75
N LEU A 23 2.30 3.94 8.78
CA LEU A 23 3.05 5.18 8.58
C LEU A 23 2.94 6.14 9.77
N SER A 24 1.92 5.99 10.62
CA SER A 24 1.81 6.72 11.89
C SER A 24 2.99 6.49 12.82
N CYS A 25 3.68 5.33 12.71
CA CYS A 25 4.89 5.01 13.46
C CYS A 25 6.14 5.78 12.96
N TYR A 26 5.96 6.73 12.04
CA TYR A 26 7.03 7.58 11.54
C TYR A 26 6.64 9.05 11.74
N THR A 27 7.59 9.83 12.29
CA THR A 27 7.47 11.27 12.51
C THR A 27 8.51 12.02 11.69
N ASN A 28 8.24 13.28 11.34
CA ASN A 28 9.19 14.10 10.61
C ASN A 28 10.41 14.40 11.48
N LYS A 29 11.61 14.32 10.89
CA LYS A 29 12.91 14.43 11.61
C LYS A 29 13.04 15.70 12.47
N ASP A 30 12.34 16.78 12.08
CA ASP A 30 12.55 18.15 12.56
C ASP A 30 11.24 18.92 12.84
N GLU A 31 10.06 18.27 12.82
CA GLU A 31 8.76 18.93 13.00
C GLU A 31 7.94 18.31 14.15
N PRO A 32 7.17 19.10 14.91
CA PRO A 32 6.24 18.57 15.90
C PRO A 32 5.15 17.71 15.24
N LYS A 33 4.56 16.77 15.99
CA LYS A 33 3.41 15.97 15.55
C LYS A 33 2.23 16.89 15.26
N THR A 34 1.99 17.20 14.00
CA THR A 34 0.82 17.94 13.51
C THR A 34 -0.09 17.01 12.72
N ASP A 35 -1.36 17.40 12.56
CA ASP A 35 -2.30 16.76 11.63
C ASP A 35 -1.87 17.07 10.18
N GLU A 36 -0.80 16.41 9.75
CA GLU A 36 -0.24 16.53 8.42
C GLU A 36 -1.13 15.82 7.38
N ASN A 37 -1.30 16.42 6.20
CA ASN A 37 -1.96 15.78 5.07
C ASN A 37 -1.28 14.43 4.77
N ILE A 38 -2.06 13.34 4.72
CA ILE A 38 -1.53 11.99 4.56
C ILE A 38 -0.68 11.82 3.28
N ILE A 39 -1.02 12.47 2.18
CA ILE A 39 -0.24 12.40 0.94
C ILE A 39 1.11 13.07 1.16
N LEU A 40 1.14 14.26 1.79
CA LEU A 40 2.38 14.95 2.14
C LEU A 40 3.28 14.07 3.03
N LYS A 41 2.67 13.40 4.01
CA LYS A 41 3.37 12.45 4.88
C LYS A 41 3.99 11.29 4.10
N ILE A 42 3.26 10.73 3.12
CA ILE A 42 3.79 9.67 2.23
C ILE A 42 4.97 10.19 1.41
N LEU A 43 4.89 11.41 0.86
CA LEU A 43 5.99 12.01 0.10
C LEU A 43 7.25 12.20 0.96
N LYS A 44 7.08 12.74 2.18
CA LYS A 44 8.19 12.89 3.15
C LYS A 44 8.80 11.53 3.55
N TYR A 45 7.96 10.51 3.74
CA TYR A 45 8.41 9.16 4.03
C TYR A 45 9.20 8.54 2.88
N LYS A 46 8.71 8.65 1.64
CA LYS A 46 9.42 8.20 0.44
C LYS A 46 10.75 8.91 0.22
N LYS A 47 10.87 10.17 0.65
CA LYS A 47 12.13 10.94 0.64
C LYS A 47 13.15 10.45 1.70
N GLY A 48 12.71 9.70 2.71
CA GLY A 48 13.54 9.34 3.86
C GLY A 48 13.64 10.44 4.93
N ASN A 49 12.68 11.38 4.93
CA ASN A 49 12.63 12.49 5.88
C ASN A 49 11.95 12.16 7.22
N CYS A 50 11.47 10.94 7.40
CA CYS A 50 10.86 10.52 8.66
C CYS A 50 11.84 9.73 9.55
N LYS A 51 11.70 9.84 10.87
CA LYS A 51 12.29 8.96 11.88
C LYS A 51 11.22 7.99 12.36
N PHE A 52 11.64 6.78 12.67
CA PHE A 52 10.78 5.83 13.34
C PHE A 52 10.49 6.32 14.77
N ASP A 53 9.21 6.40 15.11
CA ASP A 53 8.68 6.80 16.40
C ASP A 53 7.79 5.66 16.92
N ASN A 54 8.38 4.86 17.82
CA ASN A 54 7.86 3.62 18.36
C ASN A 54 6.45 3.76 18.96
N LEU A 55 5.39 3.44 18.19
CA LEU A 55 4.02 3.45 18.72
C LEU A 55 3.54 2.07 19.25
N PHE A 56 4.08 0.96 18.73
CA PHE A 56 3.51 -0.38 19.00
C PHE A 56 4.51 -1.45 19.44
N ASN A 57 5.76 -1.40 18.99
CA ASN A 57 6.71 -2.49 19.20
C ASN A 57 8.11 -1.95 19.55
N GLU A 58 8.50 -2.07 20.81
CA GLU A 58 9.79 -1.60 21.34
C GLU A 58 10.99 -2.43 20.84
N ASN A 59 10.74 -3.60 20.25
CA ASN A 59 11.77 -4.55 19.82
C ASN A 59 11.82 -4.76 18.30
N VAL A 60 11.41 -3.76 17.50
CA VAL A 60 11.55 -3.84 16.04
C VAL A 60 13.04 -3.75 15.67
N PRO A 61 13.64 -4.80 15.04
CA PRO A 61 15.03 -4.74 14.62
C PRO A 61 15.27 -3.59 13.65
N LEU A 62 16.46 -2.98 13.73
CA LEU A 62 16.82 -1.77 12.97
C LEU A 62 16.61 -1.92 11.45
N GLU A 63 16.87 -3.10 10.89
CA GLU A 63 16.65 -3.34 9.45
C GLU A 63 15.19 -3.28 8.98
N TYR A 64 14.23 -3.36 9.90
CA TYR A 64 12.80 -3.23 9.62
C TYR A 64 12.27 -1.83 9.92
N GLN A 65 13.06 -1.00 10.59
CA GLN A 65 12.76 0.41 10.80
C GLN A 65 12.98 1.12 9.46
N GLY A 66 11.87 1.44 8.79
CA GLY A 66 11.88 2.01 7.44
C GLY A 66 10.84 1.39 6.52
N GLU A 67 10.27 0.23 6.84
CA GLU A 67 9.26 -0.46 6.02
C GLU A 67 7.97 -0.70 6.83
N CYS A 68 6.88 -0.04 6.45
CA CYS A 68 5.60 -0.11 7.17
C CYS A 68 5.02 -1.54 7.23
N ASP A 69 5.15 -2.32 6.16
CA ASP A 69 4.68 -3.70 6.09
C ASP A 69 5.46 -4.63 7.04
N LYS A 70 6.71 -4.30 7.37
CA LYS A 70 7.52 -5.10 8.30
C LYS A 70 7.14 -4.86 9.76
N LEU A 71 6.59 -3.68 10.08
CA LEU A 71 6.06 -3.38 11.41
C LEU A 71 4.86 -4.26 11.77
N ALA A 72 4.11 -4.75 10.78
CA ALA A 72 2.98 -5.66 10.96
C ALA A 72 3.39 -7.13 11.17
N PHE A 73 4.68 -7.44 11.37
CA PHE A 73 5.17 -8.81 11.55
C PHE A 73 4.46 -9.60 12.66
N PHE A 74 4.09 -8.94 13.75
CA PHE A 74 3.33 -9.59 14.82
C PHE A 74 1.98 -10.13 14.33
N ILE A 75 1.35 -9.48 13.36
CA ILE A 75 0.11 -9.94 12.72
C ILE A 75 0.38 -11.13 11.81
N TYR A 76 1.47 -11.10 11.02
CA TYR A 76 1.82 -12.22 10.14
C TYR A 76 2.09 -13.51 10.92
N ARG A 77 2.70 -13.40 12.10
CA ARG A 77 2.88 -14.54 13.01
C ARG A 77 1.55 -15.08 13.51
N GLU A 78 0.62 -14.20 13.87
CA GLU A 78 -0.70 -14.61 14.33
C GLU A 78 -1.52 -15.32 13.26
N LEU A 79 -1.42 -14.85 12.02
CA LEU A 79 -2.04 -15.45 10.84
C LEU A 79 -1.31 -16.70 10.34
N GLY A 80 -0.12 -17.01 10.89
CA GLY A 80 0.72 -18.13 10.47
C GLY A 80 1.47 -17.89 9.16
N TRP A 81 1.39 -16.69 8.57
CA TRP A 81 2.02 -16.38 7.29
C TRP A 81 3.55 -16.34 7.35
N GLN A 82 4.10 -15.90 8.48
CA GLN A 82 5.54 -15.78 8.66
C GLN A 82 5.92 -16.12 10.09
N THR A 83 6.84 -17.07 10.31
CA THR A 83 7.26 -17.51 11.66
C THR A 83 8.64 -16.96 12.04
N PRO A 84 9.74 -17.24 11.32
CA PRO A 84 10.98 -16.51 11.52
C PRO A 84 10.93 -15.18 10.76
N GLN A 85 11.47 -14.13 11.38
CA GLN A 85 11.52 -12.79 10.78
C GLN A 85 12.46 -12.73 9.56
N HIS A 86 13.47 -13.60 9.56
CA HIS A 86 14.42 -13.79 8.46
C HIS A 86 14.14 -15.10 7.72
N ASN A 87 13.13 -15.11 6.84
CA ASN A 87 12.99 -16.15 5.82
C ASN A 87 12.69 -15.53 4.45
N SER A 88 12.52 -16.41 3.46
CA SER A 88 12.17 -16.04 2.09
C SER A 88 10.77 -15.44 1.98
N ILE A 89 9.87 -15.73 2.93
CA ILE A 89 8.55 -15.12 3.06
C ILE A 89 8.69 -13.79 3.80
N ARG A 90 8.27 -12.68 3.22
CA ARG A 90 8.37 -11.38 3.87
C ARG A 90 7.11 -10.57 3.61
N GLY A 91 6.77 -9.71 4.58
CA GLY A 91 5.77 -8.67 4.39
C GLY A 91 6.03 -7.87 3.11
N ASP A 92 4.96 -7.45 2.47
CA ASP A 92 4.97 -6.62 1.28
C ASP A 92 3.65 -5.82 1.20
N THR A 93 3.69 -4.70 0.48
CA THR A 93 2.51 -3.88 0.19
C THR A 93 1.94 -4.30 -1.18
N MET A 94 0.70 -4.79 -1.20
CA MET A 94 0.07 -5.35 -2.40
C MET A 94 -0.02 -4.31 -3.52
N ASN A 95 -0.62 -3.15 -3.26
CA ASN A 95 -0.66 -2.05 -4.24
C ASN A 95 0.22 -0.89 -3.79
N SER A 96 1.13 -0.45 -4.66
CA SER A 96 2.02 0.68 -4.40
C SER A 96 1.27 2.01 -4.57
N PHE A 97 1.38 2.91 -3.60
CA PHE A 97 0.87 4.28 -3.72
C PHE A 97 1.57 5.05 -4.85
N TRP A 98 2.87 4.87 -4.99
CA TRP A 98 3.72 5.71 -5.84
C TRP A 98 3.34 5.62 -7.32
N ASN A 99 3.11 4.42 -7.84
CA ASN A 99 2.83 4.24 -9.27
C ASN A 99 1.50 4.90 -9.66
N VAL A 100 0.47 4.76 -8.81
CA VAL A 100 -0.85 5.37 -9.01
C VAL A 100 -0.79 6.88 -8.85
N TYR A 101 -0.13 7.37 -7.80
CA TYR A 101 0.09 8.80 -7.55
C TYR A 101 0.83 9.45 -8.71
N SER A 102 1.97 8.89 -9.13
CA SER A 102 2.76 9.46 -10.22
C SER A 102 1.98 9.48 -11.52
N ARG A 103 1.20 8.44 -11.81
CA ARG A 103 0.37 8.40 -13.01
C ARG A 103 -0.75 9.43 -12.98
N LEU A 104 -1.40 9.64 -11.82
CA LEU A 104 -2.41 10.67 -11.65
C LEU A 104 -1.82 12.08 -11.82
N MET A 105 -0.66 12.33 -11.24
CA MET A 105 0.07 13.59 -11.42
C MET A 105 0.38 13.86 -12.89
N ASN A 106 0.86 12.86 -13.65
CA ASN A 106 1.07 12.98 -15.09
C ASN A 106 -0.22 13.32 -15.81
N LEU A 107 -1.27 12.51 -15.69
CA LEU A 107 -2.51 12.74 -16.44
C LEU A 107 -3.17 14.09 -16.12
N THR A 108 -2.98 14.60 -14.90
CA THR A 108 -3.52 15.89 -14.46
C THR A 108 -2.70 17.07 -15.01
N TYR A 109 -1.38 16.95 -15.13
CA TYR A 109 -0.48 18.08 -15.38
C TYR A 109 0.39 18.00 -16.66
N GLU A 110 0.50 16.85 -17.33
CA GLU A 110 1.38 16.58 -18.49
C GLU A 110 0.96 17.33 -19.77
N ASN A 111 -0.32 17.71 -19.93
CA ASN A 111 -0.87 18.21 -21.20
C ASN A 111 -1.19 19.71 -21.30
N GLY A 112 -0.78 20.57 -20.36
CA GLY A 112 -1.23 21.98 -20.45
C GLY A 112 -0.45 23.05 -19.70
N ARG A 113 0.61 22.70 -18.99
CA ARG A 113 1.42 23.72 -18.31
C ARG A 113 2.87 23.37 -18.53
N GLU A 114 3.56 24.21 -19.28
CA GLU A 114 4.90 24.59 -18.85
C GLU A 114 4.77 24.98 -17.39
N ILE A 115 5.01 24.03 -16.51
CA ILE A 115 5.22 24.31 -15.11
C ILE A 115 6.64 24.91 -15.03
N GLU A 116 6.81 26.09 -15.65
CA GLU A 116 7.94 26.97 -15.40
C GLU A 116 7.68 27.64 -14.05
N PHE A 117 8.01 26.94 -12.96
CA PHE A 117 8.23 27.66 -11.71
C PHE A 117 9.54 28.43 -11.87
N SER A 118 9.40 29.75 -11.84
CA SER A 118 10.49 30.71 -11.81
C SER A 118 11.67 30.21 -10.98
N ALA A 119 12.84 30.18 -11.61
CA ALA A 119 14.19 29.87 -11.10
C ALA A 119 14.60 28.39 -10.92
N ASN A 120 13.70 27.41 -10.80
CA ASN A 120 14.09 25.98 -10.70
C ASN A 120 13.26 25.10 -11.65
N ARG A 121 13.74 24.95 -12.88
CA ARG A 121 13.09 24.15 -13.94
C ARG A 121 13.13 22.66 -13.59
N ILE A 122 12.05 22.10 -13.06
CA ILE A 122 11.78 20.66 -13.20
C ILE A 122 10.87 20.50 -14.40
N ALA A 123 11.44 20.02 -15.51
CA ALA A 123 10.65 19.67 -16.67
C ALA A 123 9.75 18.48 -16.31
N CYS A 124 8.48 18.75 -16.01
CA CYS A 124 7.42 17.75 -15.82
C CYS A 124 7.08 17.00 -17.13
N ARG A 125 7.95 17.06 -18.14
CA ARG A 125 7.73 16.63 -19.53
C ARG A 125 8.16 15.19 -19.81
N GLN A 126 8.30 14.36 -18.78
CA GLN A 126 8.66 12.95 -18.93
C GLN A 126 7.49 12.09 -18.50
N GLN A 127 7.19 11.04 -19.26
CA GLN A 127 6.14 10.03 -19.01
C GLN A 127 6.26 9.31 -17.64
N ASN A 128 7.28 9.66 -16.83
CA ASN A 128 7.63 9.09 -15.54
C ASN A 128 7.73 10.17 -14.44
N TRP A 129 7.11 11.34 -14.63
CA TRP A 129 7.01 12.36 -13.57
C TRP A 129 5.83 12.07 -12.64
N PRO A 130 5.86 12.51 -11.38
CA PRO A 130 7.04 12.72 -10.56
C PRO A 130 7.89 11.46 -10.42
N SER A 131 9.21 11.67 -10.37
CA SER A 131 10.23 10.69 -9.98
C SER A 131 10.64 10.91 -8.51
N LEU A 132 11.43 10.00 -7.92
CA LEU A 132 11.96 10.20 -6.56
C LEU A 132 12.79 11.49 -6.44
N GLU A 133 13.48 11.91 -7.50
CA GLU A 133 14.22 13.18 -7.56
C GLU A 133 13.30 14.41 -7.50
N SER A 134 12.02 14.24 -7.82
CA SER A 134 11.03 15.32 -7.79
C SER A 134 10.42 15.54 -6.39
N LEU A 135 10.71 14.66 -5.41
CA LEU A 135 10.08 14.70 -4.08
C LEU A 135 10.29 16.02 -3.35
N ASP A 136 11.50 16.58 -3.38
CA ASP A 136 11.83 17.86 -2.73
C ASP A 136 10.95 18.99 -3.23
N PHE A 137 10.81 19.03 -4.55
CA PHE A 137 10.02 20.03 -5.22
C PHE A 137 8.53 19.83 -4.96
N LEU A 138 8.02 18.60 -5.00
CA LEU A 138 6.61 18.31 -4.66
C LEU A 138 6.27 18.69 -3.22
N ILE A 139 7.15 18.37 -2.27
CA ILE A 139 6.97 18.68 -0.84
C ILE A 139 6.97 20.20 -0.63
N ASN A 140 7.94 20.92 -1.22
CA ASN A 140 8.05 22.36 -1.06
C ASN A 140 6.95 23.15 -1.80
N ASN A 141 6.29 22.53 -2.78
CA ASN A 141 5.23 23.13 -3.59
C ASN A 141 3.92 22.34 -3.46
N PHE A 142 3.65 21.73 -2.30
CA PHE A 142 2.54 20.80 -2.12
C PHE A 142 1.18 21.41 -2.52
N ASP A 143 0.92 22.65 -2.10
CA ASP A 143 -0.34 23.36 -2.32
C ASP A 143 -0.59 23.71 -3.80
N THR A 144 0.47 23.76 -4.61
CA THR A 144 0.37 23.97 -6.06
C THR A 144 -0.43 22.86 -6.74
N PHE A 145 -0.37 21.64 -6.21
CA PHE A 145 -0.97 20.45 -6.81
C PHE A 145 -2.30 20.07 -6.15
N LYS A 146 -3.08 21.06 -5.70
CA LYS A 146 -4.34 20.86 -4.97
C LYS A 146 -5.36 19.94 -5.67
N GLU A 147 -5.37 19.88 -7.00
CA GLU A 147 -6.28 18.99 -7.73
C GLU A 147 -6.04 17.53 -7.37
N VAL A 148 -4.77 17.13 -7.25
CA VAL A 148 -4.38 15.78 -6.84
C VAL A 148 -4.33 15.66 -5.31
N HIS A 149 -3.73 16.63 -4.61
CA HIS A 149 -3.44 16.53 -3.18
C HIS A 149 -4.65 16.83 -2.27
N GLU A 150 -5.61 17.63 -2.73
CA GLU A 150 -6.72 18.10 -1.92
C GLU A 150 -8.10 17.78 -2.51
N GLN A 151 -8.25 17.74 -3.83
CA GLN A 151 -9.56 17.60 -4.47
C GLN A 151 -9.88 16.17 -4.89
N ASN A 152 -8.89 15.28 -4.96
CA ASN A 152 -9.09 13.86 -5.25
C ASN A 152 -9.33 13.05 -3.96
N ASN A 153 -10.60 12.87 -3.59
CA ASN A 153 -10.99 12.11 -2.40
C ASN A 153 -10.64 10.62 -2.48
N LEU A 154 -10.70 10.02 -3.68
CA LEU A 154 -10.35 8.60 -3.88
C LEU A 154 -8.87 8.36 -3.60
N LEU A 155 -7.99 9.26 -4.04
CA LEU A 155 -6.56 9.19 -3.76
C LEU A 155 -6.27 9.39 -2.27
N LYS A 156 -6.97 10.31 -1.60
CA LYS A 156 -6.80 10.52 -0.15
C LYS A 156 -7.16 9.26 0.64
N GLN A 157 -8.30 8.65 0.34
CA GLN A 157 -8.70 7.39 0.96
C GLN A 157 -7.67 6.29 0.67
N TYR A 158 -7.14 6.24 -0.54
CA TYR A 158 -6.10 5.27 -0.90
C TYR A 158 -4.78 5.51 -0.15
N ALA A 159 -4.38 6.76 0.04
CA ALA A 159 -3.23 7.14 0.86
C ALA A 159 -3.40 6.71 2.33
N GLU A 160 -4.60 6.89 2.90
CA GLU A 160 -4.94 6.44 4.26
C GLU A 160 -4.86 4.91 4.39
N LEU A 161 -5.24 4.19 3.35
CA LEU A 161 -5.28 2.73 3.33
C LEU A 161 -3.97 2.06 2.90
N THR A 162 -3.07 2.79 2.24
CA THR A 162 -1.83 2.25 1.62
C THR A 162 -1.00 1.41 2.58
N TYR A 163 -0.82 1.88 3.82
CA TYR A 163 0.01 1.21 4.82
C TYR A 163 -0.84 0.61 5.96
N THR A 164 -2.02 0.10 5.63
CA THR A 164 -2.88 -0.64 6.56
C THR A 164 -2.75 -2.14 6.32
N ILE A 165 -3.18 -2.95 7.30
CA ILE A 165 -3.06 -4.41 7.22
C ILE A 165 -3.79 -5.01 6.01
N GLY A 166 -4.85 -4.36 5.55
CA GLY A 166 -5.62 -4.80 4.40
C GLY A 166 -4.85 -4.77 3.08
N ASN A 167 -3.83 -3.91 2.98
CA ASN A 167 -2.94 -3.82 1.82
C ASN A 167 -1.63 -4.61 2.02
N PHE A 168 -1.47 -5.31 3.13
CA PHE A 168 -0.26 -6.07 3.43
C PHE A 168 -0.44 -7.57 3.18
N ILE A 169 0.61 -8.21 2.68
CA ILE A 169 0.67 -9.65 2.47
C ILE A 169 2.08 -10.15 2.80
N ALA A 170 2.22 -11.41 3.24
CA ALA A 170 3.54 -12.01 3.44
C ALA A 170 3.73 -13.17 2.46
N ILE A 171 4.59 -12.98 1.46
CA ILE A 171 4.81 -13.93 0.34
C ILE A 171 6.29 -14.11 0.05
N PRO A 172 6.70 -15.12 -0.74
CA PRO A 172 8.09 -15.26 -1.17
C PRO A 172 8.59 -13.98 -1.83
N HIS A 173 9.76 -13.49 -1.40
CA HIS A 173 10.38 -12.26 -1.91
C HIS A 173 10.52 -12.24 -3.44
N MET A 174 10.71 -13.41 -4.06
CA MET A 174 10.79 -13.55 -5.53
C MET A 174 9.52 -13.08 -6.25
N ILE A 175 8.34 -13.18 -5.62
CA ILE A 175 7.08 -12.71 -6.20
C ILE A 175 7.05 -11.19 -6.21
N ASN A 176 7.54 -10.55 -5.14
CA ASN A 176 7.68 -9.10 -5.07
C ASN A 176 8.64 -8.57 -6.16
N THR A 177 9.85 -9.13 -6.26
CA THR A 177 10.79 -8.72 -7.32
C THR A 177 10.29 -9.06 -8.72
N GLY A 178 9.55 -10.16 -8.85
CA GLY A 178 9.03 -10.67 -10.11
C GLY A 178 7.86 -9.87 -10.67
N ARG A 179 7.07 -9.20 -9.82
CA ARG A 179 5.90 -8.42 -10.25
C ARG A 179 6.20 -6.95 -10.56
N ALA A 180 7.24 -6.37 -9.95
CA ALA A 180 7.49 -4.93 -10.03
C ALA A 180 7.68 -4.40 -11.46
N ARG A 181 8.31 -5.17 -12.36
CA ARG A 181 8.47 -4.77 -13.78
C ARG A 181 7.28 -5.14 -14.67
N PRO A 182 6.80 -6.40 -14.71
CA PRO A 182 5.74 -6.78 -15.65
C PRO A 182 4.38 -6.19 -15.27
N TYR A 183 4.14 -5.95 -13.98
CA TYR A 183 2.84 -5.55 -13.46
C TYR A 183 2.87 -4.22 -12.74
N GLU A 184 4.03 -3.55 -12.64
CA GLU A 184 4.18 -2.23 -12.02
C GLU A 184 3.48 -2.11 -10.65
N ASP A 185 3.60 -3.16 -9.84
CA ASP A 185 2.99 -3.29 -8.52
C ASP A 185 1.45 -3.19 -8.49
N TYR A 186 0.77 -3.31 -9.63
CA TYR A 186 -0.67 -3.52 -9.70
C TYR A 186 -1.00 -4.95 -9.24
N TRP A 187 -1.68 -5.05 -8.10
CA TRP A 187 -1.90 -6.35 -7.46
C TRP A 187 -2.92 -7.21 -8.20
N ASP A 188 -3.93 -6.62 -8.83
CA ASP A 188 -4.89 -7.33 -9.65
C ASP A 188 -4.24 -8.04 -10.85
N LEU A 189 -3.31 -7.39 -11.55
CA LEU A 189 -2.48 -8.06 -12.57
C LEU A 189 -1.62 -9.19 -11.95
N THR A 190 -1.05 -8.94 -10.78
CA THR A 190 -0.29 -9.97 -10.05
C THR A 190 -1.18 -11.17 -9.70
N MET A 191 -2.44 -10.93 -9.32
CA MET A 191 -3.42 -11.98 -9.01
C MET A 191 -3.76 -12.81 -10.25
N HIS A 192 -3.85 -12.21 -11.43
CA HIS A 192 -4.02 -12.96 -12.69
C HIS A 192 -2.84 -13.90 -12.96
N SER A 193 -1.60 -13.42 -12.79
CA SER A 193 -0.40 -14.25 -12.91
C SER A 193 -0.40 -15.42 -11.91
N LEU A 194 -0.75 -15.14 -10.64
CA LEU A 194 -0.85 -16.16 -9.60
C LEU A 194 -1.98 -17.16 -9.88
N TYR A 195 -3.11 -16.70 -10.41
CA TYR A 195 -4.21 -17.57 -10.82
C TYR A 195 -3.78 -18.56 -11.90
N GLU A 196 -3.08 -18.09 -12.94
CA GLU A 196 -2.57 -18.94 -14.02
C GLU A 196 -1.57 -19.98 -13.51
N PHE A 197 -0.70 -19.59 -12.56
CA PHE A 197 0.28 -20.50 -11.95
C PHE A 197 -0.35 -21.52 -10.98
N LEU A 198 -1.26 -21.08 -10.11
CA LEU A 198 -1.79 -21.89 -9.01
C LEU A 198 -3.01 -22.73 -9.40
N SER A 199 -3.75 -22.35 -10.44
CA SER A 199 -4.95 -23.09 -10.87
C SER A 199 -4.63 -24.52 -11.33
N PRO A 200 -3.61 -24.77 -12.19
CA PRO A 200 -3.24 -26.13 -12.58
C PRO A 200 -2.77 -26.99 -11.40
N LEU A 201 -2.26 -26.34 -10.34
CA LEU A 201 -1.80 -27.00 -9.11
C LEU A 201 -2.94 -27.28 -8.11
N LYS A 202 -4.18 -26.83 -8.41
CA LYS A 202 -5.32 -26.86 -7.48
C LYS A 202 -5.05 -26.11 -6.16
N SER A 203 -4.19 -25.10 -6.23
CA SER A 203 -3.73 -24.33 -5.07
C SER A 203 -4.30 -22.91 -5.03
N TRP A 204 -5.08 -22.51 -6.04
CA TRP A 204 -5.64 -21.16 -6.13
C TRP A 204 -6.61 -20.85 -4.98
N GLU A 205 -7.68 -21.63 -4.81
CA GLU A 205 -8.64 -21.39 -3.73
C GLU A 205 -8.01 -21.51 -2.33
N PRO A 206 -7.14 -22.52 -2.05
CA PRO A 206 -6.38 -22.53 -0.80
C PRO A 206 -5.55 -21.25 -0.59
N PHE A 207 -4.93 -20.71 -1.63
CA PHE A 207 -4.17 -19.46 -1.56
C PHE A 207 -5.07 -18.26 -1.22
N ILE A 208 -6.22 -18.14 -1.88
CA ILE A 208 -7.21 -17.09 -1.59
C ILE A 208 -7.67 -17.15 -0.13
N ASN A 209 -8.07 -18.34 0.32
CA ASN A 209 -8.56 -18.54 1.68
C ASN A 209 -7.48 -18.27 2.73
N TYR A 210 -6.24 -18.65 2.45
CA TYR A 210 -5.11 -18.46 3.38
C TYR A 210 -4.75 -16.99 3.59
N TYR A 211 -4.82 -16.19 2.53
CA TYR A 211 -4.49 -14.76 2.56
C TYR A 211 -5.70 -13.83 2.67
N LEU A 212 -6.92 -14.38 2.78
CA LEU A 212 -8.19 -13.65 2.85
C LEU A 212 -8.37 -12.70 1.66
N LEU A 213 -8.24 -13.22 0.44
CA LEU A 213 -8.25 -12.45 -0.81
C LEU A 213 -9.58 -12.52 -1.57
N ASP A 214 -10.69 -12.87 -0.91
CA ASP A 214 -11.99 -13.03 -1.57
C ASP A 214 -12.47 -11.77 -2.30
N ASP A 215 -12.15 -10.58 -1.79
CA ASP A 215 -12.55 -9.30 -2.41
C ASP A 215 -11.80 -9.02 -3.74
N TYR A 216 -10.73 -9.78 -4.00
CA TYR A 216 -9.89 -9.63 -5.20
C TYR A 216 -10.29 -10.60 -6.32
N VAL A 217 -11.35 -11.39 -6.12
CA VAL A 217 -11.82 -12.37 -7.09
C VAL A 217 -13.32 -12.24 -7.31
N ASN A 218 -13.76 -12.63 -8.50
CA ASN A 218 -15.18 -12.71 -8.80
C ASN A 218 -15.83 -13.84 -7.98
N GLU A 219 -16.94 -13.53 -7.31
CA GLU A 219 -17.57 -14.43 -6.35
C GLU A 219 -17.95 -15.80 -6.95
N TYR A 220 -18.38 -15.82 -8.22
CA TYR A 220 -18.87 -17.02 -8.91
C TYR A 220 -17.75 -17.78 -9.61
N THR A 221 -16.90 -17.07 -10.37
CA THR A 221 -15.88 -17.71 -11.20
C THR A 221 -14.58 -17.99 -10.45
N LYS A 222 -14.41 -17.37 -9.28
CA LYS A 222 -13.17 -17.34 -8.49
C LYS A 222 -11.95 -16.82 -9.25
N LYS A 223 -12.13 -16.20 -10.41
CA LYS A 223 -11.06 -15.56 -11.17
C LYS A 223 -10.74 -14.19 -10.59
N PRO A 224 -9.50 -13.72 -10.65
CA PRO A 224 -9.15 -12.36 -10.29
C PRO A 224 -9.95 -11.33 -11.10
N ILE A 225 -10.17 -10.16 -10.50
CA ILE A 225 -10.86 -9.03 -11.13
C ILE A 225 -9.86 -7.95 -11.53
N TYR A 226 -9.94 -7.46 -12.77
CA TYR A 226 -9.24 -6.26 -13.18
C TYR A 226 -9.88 -5.02 -12.58
N TYR A 227 -9.05 -4.03 -12.26
CA TYR A 227 -9.52 -2.84 -11.57
C TYR A 227 -10.09 -1.78 -12.53
N TRP A 228 -9.70 -1.81 -13.81
CA TRP A 228 -10.37 -1.06 -14.88
C TRP A 228 -10.51 -1.89 -16.15
N ALA A 229 -11.26 -1.39 -17.12
CA ALA A 229 -11.44 -2.08 -18.40
C ALA A 229 -10.12 -2.14 -19.20
N LYS A 230 -9.76 -3.31 -19.73
CA LYS A 230 -8.54 -3.52 -20.56
C LYS A 230 -7.23 -3.33 -19.81
N HIS A 231 -7.22 -3.50 -18.49
CA HIS A 231 -5.99 -3.47 -17.71
C HIS A 231 -5.03 -4.59 -18.11
N GLU A 232 -5.56 -5.73 -18.58
CA GLU A 232 -4.79 -6.82 -19.18
C GLU A 232 -4.02 -6.42 -20.44
N GLU A 233 -4.50 -5.40 -21.17
CA GLU A 233 -3.87 -4.90 -22.40
C GLU A 233 -2.88 -3.77 -22.10
N ASN A 234 -3.12 -3.00 -21.03
CA ASN A 234 -2.34 -1.81 -20.66
C ASN A 234 -2.03 -1.80 -19.17
N THR A 235 -0.77 -2.06 -18.81
CA THR A 235 -0.32 -2.13 -17.41
C THR A 235 -0.59 -0.84 -16.62
N ARG A 236 -0.55 0.33 -17.27
CA ARG A 236 -0.82 1.63 -16.67
C ARG A 236 -2.19 2.17 -17.10
N PRO A 237 -2.93 2.84 -16.21
CA PRO A 237 -4.14 3.56 -16.60
C PRO A 237 -3.77 4.70 -17.55
N GLN A 238 -4.58 4.92 -18.59
CA GLN A 238 -4.40 5.92 -19.65
C GLN A 238 -5.25 7.17 -19.42
N THR A 239 -6.27 7.09 -18.57
CA THR A 239 -7.19 8.20 -18.30
C THR A 239 -7.41 8.41 -16.81
N ILE A 240 -7.86 9.62 -16.43
CA ILE A 240 -8.26 9.93 -15.04
C ILE A 240 -9.42 9.01 -14.59
N ASN A 241 -10.31 8.63 -15.51
CA ASN A 241 -11.38 7.68 -15.21
C ASN A 241 -10.84 6.30 -14.81
N GLU A 242 -9.88 5.76 -15.57
CA GLU A 242 -9.26 4.46 -15.23
C GLU A 242 -8.54 4.50 -13.89
N ILE A 243 -7.88 5.62 -13.56
CA ILE A 243 -7.30 5.82 -12.22
C ILE A 243 -8.39 5.82 -11.14
N ASN A 244 -9.50 6.51 -11.37
CA ASN A 244 -10.59 6.57 -10.40
C ASN A 244 -11.29 5.20 -10.22
N GLU A 245 -11.44 4.42 -11.30
CA GLU A 245 -11.90 3.02 -11.24
C GLU A 245 -10.95 2.16 -10.40
N PHE A 246 -9.64 2.30 -10.63
CA PHE A 246 -8.63 1.63 -9.83
C PHE A 246 -8.72 2.00 -8.35
N LEU A 247 -8.71 3.30 -8.04
CA LEU A 247 -8.73 3.77 -6.66
C LEU A 247 -10.00 3.33 -5.94
N GLY A 248 -11.16 3.36 -6.61
CA GLY A 248 -12.43 2.89 -6.05
C GLY A 248 -12.36 1.44 -5.58
N LYS A 249 -11.97 0.53 -6.48
CA LYS A 249 -11.85 -0.90 -6.15
C LYS A 249 -10.72 -1.19 -5.15
N ALA A 250 -9.57 -0.52 -5.30
CA ALA A 250 -8.46 -0.70 -4.37
C ALA A 250 -8.86 -0.29 -2.94
N ASN A 251 -9.55 0.84 -2.78
CA ASN A 251 -10.04 1.31 -1.48
C ASN A 251 -11.01 0.33 -0.84
N GLU A 252 -11.98 -0.16 -1.61
CA GLU A 252 -12.96 -1.14 -1.15
C GLU A 252 -12.27 -2.44 -0.72
N ASN A 253 -11.46 -3.02 -1.61
CA ASN A 253 -10.82 -4.31 -1.36
C ASN A 253 -9.83 -4.27 -0.19
N ILE A 254 -9.03 -3.20 -0.08
CA ILE A 254 -8.10 -3.04 1.04
C ILE A 254 -8.88 -2.94 2.36
N LEU A 255 -9.96 -2.15 2.40
CA LEU A 255 -10.74 -1.95 3.61
C LEU A 255 -11.46 -3.24 4.05
N GLU A 256 -12.15 -3.91 3.13
CA GLU A 256 -12.90 -5.14 3.45
C GLU A 256 -11.95 -6.27 3.86
N ARG A 257 -10.83 -6.44 3.15
CA ARG A 257 -9.79 -7.39 3.56
C ARG A 257 -9.21 -7.04 4.94
N GLY A 258 -8.99 -5.76 5.22
CA GLY A 258 -8.53 -5.29 6.52
C GLY A 258 -9.46 -5.73 7.65
N LYS A 259 -10.78 -5.58 7.48
CA LYS A 259 -11.78 -6.04 8.48
C LYS A 259 -11.69 -7.55 8.72
N LYS A 260 -11.63 -8.34 7.63
CA LYS A 260 -11.51 -9.82 7.71
C LYS A 260 -10.25 -10.25 8.45
N LEU A 261 -9.13 -9.56 8.22
CA LEU A 261 -7.86 -9.84 8.90
C LEU A 261 -7.93 -9.54 10.40
N VAL A 262 -8.54 -8.41 10.79
CA VAL A 262 -8.78 -8.08 12.20
C VAL A 262 -9.65 -9.14 12.86
N GLU A 263 -10.79 -9.48 12.24
CA GLU A 263 -11.74 -10.47 12.77
C GLU A 263 -11.08 -11.84 12.95
N LYS A 264 -10.26 -12.26 11.96
CA LYS A 264 -9.50 -13.51 12.04
C LYS A 264 -8.52 -13.51 13.21
N CYS A 265 -7.85 -12.38 13.45
CA CYS A 265 -6.96 -12.23 14.60
C CYS A 265 -7.75 -12.25 15.91
N ASP A 266 -8.82 -11.46 16.04
CA ASP A 266 -9.62 -11.34 17.26
C ASP A 266 -10.27 -12.67 17.67
N SER A 267 -10.81 -13.42 16.71
CA SER A 267 -11.40 -14.75 16.93
C SER A 267 -10.42 -15.72 17.59
N LYS A 268 -9.12 -15.62 17.28
CA LYS A 268 -8.08 -16.46 17.87
C LYS A 268 -7.82 -16.11 19.35
N TYR A 269 -8.02 -14.84 19.73
CA TYR A 269 -7.86 -14.35 21.11
C TYR A 269 -9.10 -14.54 21.97
N MET A 270 -10.29 -14.63 21.37
CA MET A 270 -11.52 -14.99 22.09
C MET A 270 -11.56 -16.48 22.48
N LEU A 271 -10.78 -17.32 21.79
CA LEU A 271 -10.67 -18.77 22.03
C LEU A 271 -9.48 -19.17 22.92
N SER A 272 -8.65 -18.21 23.34
CA SER A 272 -7.44 -18.40 24.17
C SER A 272 -7.62 -17.88 25.60
#